data_AF-A0A2U8E5T9-F1
#
_entry.id   AF-A0A2U8E5T9-F1
#
_cell.length_a   1.000
_cell.length_b   1.000
_cell.length_c   1.000
_cell.angle_alpha   90.00
_cell.angle_beta   90.00
_cell.angle_gamma   90.00
#
_symmetry.space_group_name_H-M   'P 1'
#
loop_
_entity.id
_entity.type
_entity.pdbx_description
1 polymer ?
#
loop_
_entity_poly.entity_id
_entity_poly.type
_entity_poly.pdbx_seq_one_letter_code
_entity_poly.pdbx_strand_id
1 'polypeptide(L)'
;MNITLTRKEFRRLVELVYMGENVVLTAGDENESGGGRYGEIVQKIYKLAAQKDACPNYVEADDEVEDFYHPSMDLEADSPAAEVLEQYENALFWDELISRLAERDAEREQLRNPSSALENPDEALERQLTREDQLEKRYRAEFVKNDLGNLFVMFGSDRLS
;
A
#
# COMPACT_ATOMS: atom_id res chain seq x y z
N MET A 1 19.73 -24.99 6.94
CA MET A 1 19.11 -24.97 5.59
C MET A 1 20.04 -24.21 4.68
N ASN A 2 20.33 -24.73 3.48
CA ASN A 2 21.24 -24.09 2.52
C ASN A 2 20.46 -23.77 1.24
N ILE A 3 20.50 -22.51 0.81
CA ILE A 3 19.96 -22.06 -0.47
C ILE A 3 21.13 -21.44 -1.23
N THR A 4 21.37 -21.90 -2.46
CA THR A 4 22.41 -21.34 -3.33
C THR A 4 21.75 -20.39 -4.31
N LEU A 5 22.18 -19.13 -4.33
CA LEU A 5 21.69 -18.10 -5.24
C LEU A 5 22.85 -17.56 -6.07
N THR A 6 22.61 -17.30 -7.34
CA THR A 6 23.49 -16.45 -8.13
C THR A 6 23.41 -15.02 -7.62
N ARG A 7 24.42 -14.19 -7.94
CA ARG A 7 24.42 -12.76 -7.58
C ARG A 7 23.17 -12.02 -8.07
N LYS A 8 22.69 -12.36 -9.27
CA LYS A 8 21.48 -11.78 -9.86
C LYS A 8 20.21 -12.20 -9.11
N GLU A 9 20.11 -13.45 -8.69
CA GLU A 9 18.97 -13.93 -7.89
C GLU A 9 19.00 -13.34 -6.49
N PHE A 10 20.18 -13.20 -5.89
CA PHE A 10 20.33 -12.56 -4.59
C PHE A 10 19.94 -11.07 -4.63
N ARG A 11 20.32 -10.34 -5.68
CA ARG A 11 19.85 -8.96 -5.89
C ARG A 11 18.33 -8.85 -5.92
N ARG A 12 17.66 -9.74 -6.67
CA ARG A 12 16.19 -9.80 -6.74
C ARG A 12 15.56 -10.19 -5.39
N LEU A 13 16.25 -11.00 -4.60
CA LEU A 13 15.80 -11.30 -3.24
C LEU A 13 15.87 -10.06 -2.35
N VAL A 14 16.94 -9.26 -2.44
CA VAL A 14 17.05 -7.99 -1.69
C VAL A 14 15.93 -7.03 -2.11
N GLU A 15 15.67 -6.90 -3.42
CA GLU A 15 14.53 -6.15 -3.96
C GLU A 15 13.19 -6.63 -3.39
N LEU A 16 12.94 -7.95 -3.34
CA LEU A 16 11.72 -8.52 -2.73
C LEU A 16 11.62 -8.27 -1.23
N VAL A 17 12.74 -8.34 -0.51
CA VAL A 17 12.80 -8.07 0.94
C VAL A 17 12.49 -6.60 1.21
N TYR A 18 13.05 -5.69 0.42
CA TYR A 18 12.75 -4.26 0.49
C TYR A 18 11.26 -3.97 0.27
N MET A 19 10.65 -4.55 -0.76
CA MET A 19 9.21 -4.39 -0.98
C MET A 19 8.37 -4.96 0.17
N GLY A 20 8.76 -6.12 0.71
CA GLY A 20 8.08 -6.71 1.86
C GLY A 20 8.22 -5.88 3.13
N GLU A 21 9.40 -5.30 3.37
CA GLU A 21 9.65 -4.39 4.49
C GLU A 21 8.76 -3.14 4.38
N ASN A 22 8.68 -2.50 3.21
CA ASN A 22 7.81 -1.35 3.00
C ASN A 22 6.35 -1.66 3.32
N VAL A 23 5.82 -2.81 2.87
CA VAL A 23 4.45 -3.23 3.21
C VAL A 23 4.27 -3.40 4.72
N VAL A 24 5.24 -4.01 5.41
CA VAL A 24 5.18 -4.21 6.87
C VAL A 24 5.23 -2.87 7.61
N LEU A 25 6.10 -1.95 7.21
CA LEU A 25 6.24 -0.64 7.83
C LEU A 25 4.99 0.22 7.61
N THR A 26 4.41 0.20 6.42
CA THR A 26 3.18 0.96 6.11
C THR A 26 1.95 0.39 6.82
N ALA A 27 1.89 -0.93 7.05
CA ALA A 27 0.78 -1.58 7.75
C ALA A 27 0.94 -1.64 9.28
N GLY A 28 2.15 -1.39 9.79
CA GLY A 28 2.50 -1.53 11.20
C GLY A 28 1.94 -0.43 12.09
N ASP A 29 1.69 -0.77 13.35
CA ASP A 29 1.36 0.19 14.41
C ASP A 29 2.64 0.99 14.75
N GLU A 30 2.54 2.31 14.93
CA GLU A 30 3.70 3.20 15.20
C GLU A 30 4.54 2.76 16.42
N ASN A 31 4.00 1.88 17.26
CA ASN A 31 4.62 1.33 18.46
C ASN A 31 5.55 0.12 18.21
N GLU A 32 5.54 -0.50 17.03
CA GLU A 32 6.49 -1.58 16.68
C GLU A 32 7.68 -1.03 15.88
N SER A 33 8.60 -0.37 16.58
CA SER A 33 9.88 0.06 15.99
C SER A 33 10.66 -1.14 15.42
N GLY A 34 11.09 -1.08 14.15
CA GLY A 34 12.07 -2.01 13.58
C GLY A 34 11.49 -3.20 12.78
N GLY A 35 10.33 -3.05 12.13
CA GLY A 35 9.80 -4.07 11.21
C GLY A 35 9.15 -5.29 11.91
N GLY A 36 8.85 -5.16 13.20
CA GLY A 36 8.12 -6.15 14.01
C GLY A 36 8.66 -7.57 13.87
N ARG A 37 7.76 -8.53 13.63
CA ARG A 37 8.09 -9.97 13.44
C ARG A 37 9.13 -10.23 12.33
N TYR A 38 9.27 -9.32 11.36
CA TYR A 38 10.08 -9.52 10.16
C TYR A 38 11.43 -8.77 10.20
N GLY A 39 11.65 -7.87 11.16
CA GLY A 39 12.86 -7.03 11.23
C GLY A 39 14.17 -7.84 11.24
N GLU A 40 14.25 -8.89 12.07
CA GLU A 40 15.46 -9.71 12.17
C GLU A 40 15.86 -10.38 10.85
N ILE A 41 14.88 -10.85 10.06
CA ILE A 41 15.16 -11.51 8.79
C ILE A 41 15.52 -10.49 7.71
N VAL A 42 14.88 -9.32 7.71
CA VAL A 42 15.23 -8.21 6.81
C VAL A 42 16.68 -7.77 7.05
N GLN A 43 17.03 -7.46 8.30
CA GLN A 43 18.39 -7.05 8.67
C GLN A 43 19.44 -8.12 8.34
N LYS A 44 19.10 -9.40 8.53
CA LYS A 44 19.99 -10.50 8.12
C LYS A 44 20.27 -10.51 6.63
N ILE A 45 19.28 -10.22 5.78
CA ILE A 45 19.45 -10.16 4.33
C ILE A 45 20.24 -8.90 3.94
N TYR A 46 19.97 -7.74 4.54
CA TYR A 46 20.73 -6.52 4.29
C TYR A 46 22.21 -6.65 4.70
N LYS A 47 22.48 -7.24 5.87
CA LYS A 47 23.86 -7.54 6.29
C LYS A 47 24.59 -8.45 5.29
N LEU A 48 23.89 -9.41 4.68
CA LEU A 48 24.46 -10.25 3.61
C LEU A 48 24.67 -9.43 2.31
N ALA A 49 23.78 -8.50 2.00
CA ALA A 49 23.91 -7.62 0.83
C ALA A 49 25.06 -6.63 0.93
N ALA A 50 25.37 -6.14 2.13
CA ALA A 50 26.50 -5.27 2.41
C ALA A 50 27.87 -5.98 2.31
N GLN A 51 27.91 -7.32 2.30
CA GLN A 51 29.16 -8.05 2.13
C GLN A 51 29.76 -7.82 0.74
N LYS A 52 31.10 -7.74 0.68
CA LYS A 52 31.83 -7.58 -0.58
C LYS A 52 31.42 -8.66 -1.57
N ASP A 53 31.12 -8.24 -2.79
CA ASP A 53 30.66 -9.06 -3.93
C ASP A 53 29.19 -9.51 -3.95
N ALA A 54 28.37 -9.14 -2.96
CA ALA A 54 26.93 -9.41 -2.99
C ALA A 54 26.17 -8.32 -3.75
N CYS A 55 25.68 -7.29 -3.05
CA CYS A 55 24.94 -6.14 -3.60
C CYS A 55 25.20 -4.86 -2.78
N PRO A 56 26.46 -4.43 -2.62
CA PRO A 56 26.82 -3.39 -1.66
C PRO A 56 26.23 -2.02 -1.98
N ASN A 57 25.80 -1.79 -3.22
CA ASN A 57 25.18 -0.53 -3.62
C ASN A 57 23.72 -0.43 -3.20
N TYR A 58 23.08 -1.50 -2.71
CA TYR A 58 21.64 -1.52 -2.41
C TYR A 58 21.33 -1.30 -0.93
N VAL A 59 22.36 -1.34 -0.08
CA VAL A 59 22.22 -1.20 1.37
C VAL A 59 23.41 -0.42 1.90
N GLU A 60 23.15 0.40 2.90
CA GLU A 60 24.14 1.23 3.58
C GLU A 60 24.17 0.86 5.07
N ALA A 61 25.33 1.00 5.70
CA ALA A 61 25.45 0.79 7.13
C ALA A 61 24.88 2.01 7.85
N ASP A 62 24.24 1.78 8.99
CA ASP A 62 23.76 2.85 9.85
C ASP A 62 24.93 3.52 10.59
N ASP A 63 24.94 4.85 10.59
CA ASP A 63 25.99 5.64 11.24
C ASP A 63 25.84 5.66 12.77
N GLU A 64 24.64 5.41 13.31
CA GLU A 64 24.32 5.47 14.74
C GLU A 64 24.29 4.07 15.39
N VAL A 65 23.90 3.05 14.63
CA VAL A 65 23.71 1.68 15.14
C VAL A 65 24.69 0.70 14.46
N GLU A 66 25.64 0.20 15.26
CA GLU A 66 26.59 -0.81 14.78
C GLU A 66 25.86 -2.05 14.25
N ASP A 67 26.34 -2.56 13.11
CA ASP A 67 25.82 -3.78 12.47
C ASP A 67 24.35 -3.70 11.98
N PHE A 68 23.79 -2.50 11.91
CA PHE A 68 22.48 -2.23 11.30
C PHE A 68 22.65 -1.69 9.87
N TYR A 69 21.72 -2.06 8.99
CA TYR A 69 21.77 -1.67 7.58
C TYR A 69 20.40 -1.19 7.11
N HIS A 70 20.38 -0.15 6.29
CA HIS A 70 19.18 0.39 5.67
C HIS A 70 19.29 0.38 4.15
N PRO A 71 18.16 0.43 3.41
CA PRO A 71 18.17 0.59 1.96
C PRO A 71 18.96 1.84 1.54
N SER A 72 19.82 1.71 0.53
CA SER A 72 20.49 2.86 -0.08
C SER A 72 19.54 3.62 -1.02
N MET A 73 19.92 4.83 -1.43
CA MET A 73 19.22 5.58 -2.50
C MET A 73 19.08 4.79 -3.82
N ASP A 74 20.10 4.02 -4.22
CA ASP A 74 20.06 3.17 -5.43
C ASP A 74 18.94 2.11 -5.36
N LEU A 75 18.55 1.70 -4.16
CA LEU A 75 17.46 0.75 -3.92
C LEU A 75 16.12 1.49 -3.81
N GLU A 76 16.08 2.60 -3.06
CA GLU A 76 14.84 3.34 -2.76
C GLU A 76 14.29 4.15 -3.93
N ALA A 77 15.14 4.68 -4.82
CA ALA A 77 14.72 5.57 -5.89
C ALA A 77 14.99 5.00 -7.29
N ASP A 78 16.11 4.29 -7.48
CA ASP A 78 16.59 3.92 -8.81
C ASP A 78 16.41 2.44 -9.17
N SER A 79 15.85 1.65 -8.25
CA SER A 79 15.69 0.21 -8.46
C SER A 79 14.37 -0.15 -9.16
N PRO A 80 14.32 -1.30 -9.86
CA PRO A 80 13.05 -1.85 -10.35
C PRO A 80 12.04 -2.13 -9.22
N ALA A 81 12.50 -2.33 -7.99
CA ALA A 81 11.63 -2.56 -6.84
C ALA A 81 10.91 -1.27 -6.40
N ALA A 82 11.62 -0.14 -6.42
CA ALA A 82 11.05 1.17 -6.14
C ALA A 82 9.94 1.52 -7.13
N GLU A 83 10.18 1.30 -8.43
CA GLU A 83 9.16 1.53 -9.47
C GLU A 83 7.93 0.63 -9.28
N VAL A 84 8.13 -0.65 -8.91
CA VAL A 84 7.02 -1.57 -8.63
C VAL A 84 6.23 -1.15 -7.39
N LEU A 85 6.90 -0.69 -6.33
CA LEU A 85 6.25 -0.20 -5.12
C LEU A 85 5.41 1.05 -5.42
N GLU A 86 5.97 2.04 -6.11
CA GLU A 86 5.25 3.26 -6.48
C GLU A 86 3.98 2.94 -7.29
N GLN A 87 4.10 2.04 -8.28
CA GLN A 87 2.95 1.59 -9.06
C GLN A 87 1.91 0.85 -8.21
N TYR A 88 2.36 0.00 -7.29
CA TYR A 88 1.48 -0.74 -6.38
C TYR A 88 0.74 0.21 -5.43
N GLU A 89 1.44 1.13 -4.78
CA GLU A 89 0.88 2.10 -3.85
C GLU A 89 -0.14 3.01 -4.54
N ASN A 90 0.19 3.52 -5.73
CA ASN A 90 -0.72 4.34 -6.51
C ASN A 90 -1.97 3.54 -6.94
N ALA A 91 -1.81 2.28 -7.39
CA ALA A 91 -2.95 1.44 -7.74
C ALA A 91 -3.85 1.16 -6.54
N LEU A 92 -3.26 0.80 -5.39
CA LEU A 92 -3.98 0.52 -4.15
C LEU A 92 -4.73 1.77 -3.66
N PHE A 93 -4.10 2.94 -3.69
CA PHE A 93 -4.73 4.20 -3.32
C PHE A 93 -6.00 4.46 -4.13
N TRP A 94 -5.93 4.34 -5.46
CA TRP A 94 -7.07 4.61 -6.33
C TRP A 94 -8.19 3.59 -6.14
N ASP A 95 -7.85 2.30 -6.07
CA ASP A 95 -8.85 1.25 -5.90
C ASP A 95 -9.58 1.37 -4.55
N GLU A 96 -8.85 1.61 -3.45
CA GLU A 96 -9.45 1.82 -2.12
C GLU A 96 -10.30 3.09 -2.08
N LEU A 97 -9.80 4.22 -2.61
CA LEU A 97 -10.57 5.47 -2.64
C LEU A 97 -11.89 5.31 -3.40
N ILE A 98 -11.85 4.68 -4.57
CA ILE A 98 -13.03 4.43 -5.41
C ILE A 98 -14.03 3.54 -4.68
N SER A 99 -13.56 2.41 -4.13
CA SER A 99 -14.42 1.44 -3.47
C SER A 99 -15.10 2.06 -2.24
N ARG A 100 -14.34 2.75 -1.39
CA ARG A 100 -14.88 3.43 -0.19
C ARG A 100 -15.88 4.53 -0.51
N LEU A 101 -15.68 5.28 -1.58
CA LEU A 101 -16.64 6.31 -2.02
C LEU A 101 -17.92 5.68 -2.57
N ALA A 102 -17.80 4.58 -3.32
CA ALA A 102 -18.94 3.85 -3.87
C ALA A 102 -19.79 3.23 -2.76
N GLU A 103 -19.17 2.50 -1.83
CA GLU A 103 -19.81 1.91 -0.63
C GLU A 103 -20.57 2.99 0.16
N ARG A 104 -19.86 4.06 0.57
CA ARG A 104 -20.44 5.17 1.35
C ARG A 104 -21.68 5.76 0.68
N ASP A 105 -21.62 6.01 -0.62
CA ASP A 105 -22.71 6.69 -1.32
C ASP A 105 -23.86 5.74 -1.68
N ALA A 106 -23.58 4.46 -1.94
CA ALA A 106 -24.61 3.44 -2.07
C ALA A 106 -25.41 3.28 -0.76
N GLU A 107 -24.72 3.17 0.38
CA GLU A 107 -25.35 3.10 1.70
C GLU A 107 -26.24 4.32 1.98
N ARG A 108 -25.74 5.53 1.68
CA ARG A 108 -26.50 6.78 1.85
C ARG A 108 -27.73 6.83 0.98
N GLU A 109 -27.66 6.33 -0.25
CA GLU A 109 -28.82 6.24 -1.14
C GLU A 109 -29.85 5.23 -0.63
N GLN A 110 -29.40 4.08 -0.09
CA GLN A 110 -30.27 3.06 0.49
C GLN A 110 -31.01 3.55 1.75
N LEU A 111 -30.31 4.26 2.64
CA LEU A 111 -30.90 4.86 3.85
C LEU A 111 -31.94 5.95 3.52
N ARG A 112 -31.81 6.61 2.37
CA ARG A 112 -32.77 7.63 1.90
C ARG A 112 -33.98 7.04 1.20
N ASN A 113 -33.95 5.76 0.83
CA ASN A 113 -35.06 5.09 0.16
C ASN A 113 -36.08 4.58 1.19
N PRO A 114 -37.28 5.15 1.31
CA PRO A 114 -38.26 4.73 2.33
C PRO A 114 -38.76 3.30 2.13
N SER A 115 -38.64 2.77 0.91
CA SER A 115 -39.07 1.41 0.55
C SER A 115 -38.05 0.34 0.94
N SER A 116 -36.80 0.70 1.23
CA SER A 116 -35.75 -0.27 1.59
C SER A 116 -36.05 -1.00 2.90
N ALA A 117 -36.78 -0.36 3.82
CA ALA A 117 -37.19 -0.96 5.10
C ALA A 117 -38.24 -2.08 4.96
N LEU A 118 -38.87 -2.22 3.79
CA LEU A 118 -39.92 -3.21 3.51
C LEU A 118 -39.43 -4.33 2.58
N GLU A 119 -38.18 -4.27 2.14
CA GLU A 119 -37.61 -5.23 1.18
C GLU A 119 -37.09 -6.49 1.85
N ASN A 120 -37.05 -7.57 1.06
CA ASN A 120 -36.35 -8.79 1.45
C ASN A 120 -34.85 -8.49 1.61
N PRO A 121 -34.18 -8.95 2.69
CA PRO A 121 -32.75 -8.76 2.90
C PRO A 121 -31.87 -9.16 1.71
N ASP A 122 -32.19 -10.25 1.01
CA ASP A 122 -31.40 -10.73 -0.13
C ASP A 122 -31.52 -9.78 -1.33
N GLU A 123 -32.73 -9.30 -1.63
CA GLU A 123 -32.98 -8.32 -2.70
C GLU A 123 -32.36 -6.96 -2.38
N ALA A 124 -32.35 -6.57 -1.10
CA ALA A 124 -31.71 -5.34 -0.65
C ALA A 124 -30.18 -5.40 -0.81
N LEU A 125 -29.56 -6.54 -0.47
CA LEU A 125 -28.13 -6.77 -0.65
C LEU A 125 -27.74 -6.77 -2.14
N GLU A 126 -28.48 -7.48 -2.99
CA GLU A 126 -28.20 -7.52 -4.43
C GLU A 126 -28.28 -6.12 -5.06
N ARG A 127 -29.28 -5.32 -4.66
CA ARG A 127 -29.40 -3.93 -5.12
C ARG A 127 -28.23 -3.08 -4.64
N GLN A 128 -27.83 -3.22 -3.39
CA GLN A 128 -26.70 -2.50 -2.81
C GLN A 128 -25.42 -2.79 -3.61
N LEU A 129 -25.06 -4.08 -3.78
CA LEU A 129 -23.89 -4.50 -4.55
C LEU A 129 -23.94 -4.00 -6.00
N THR A 130 -25.09 -4.12 -6.65
CA THR A 130 -25.29 -3.60 -8.02
C THR A 130 -25.06 -2.09 -8.08
N ARG A 131 -25.47 -1.36 -7.03
CA ARG A 131 -25.32 0.08 -6.98
C ARG A 131 -23.89 0.51 -6.70
N GLU A 132 -23.21 -0.16 -5.79
CA GLU A 132 -21.77 0.00 -5.52
C GLU A 132 -20.97 -0.17 -6.81
N ASP A 133 -21.17 -1.27 -7.54
CA ASP A 133 -20.52 -1.52 -8.85
C ASP A 133 -20.71 -0.39 -9.87
N GLN A 134 -21.91 0.21 -9.91
CA GLN A 134 -22.21 1.34 -10.79
C GLN A 134 -21.47 2.60 -10.37
N LEU A 135 -21.42 2.87 -9.07
CA LEU A 135 -20.72 4.02 -8.51
C LEU A 135 -19.21 3.87 -8.65
N GLU A 136 -18.64 2.68 -8.43
CA GLU A 136 -17.23 2.41 -8.65
C GLU A 136 -16.81 2.72 -10.08
N LYS A 137 -17.56 2.24 -11.07
CA LYS A 137 -17.30 2.54 -12.49
C LYS A 137 -17.36 4.03 -12.78
N ARG A 138 -18.29 4.75 -12.13
CA ARG A 138 -18.44 6.20 -12.30
C ARG A 138 -17.28 6.96 -11.67
N TYR A 139 -16.89 6.62 -10.44
CA TYR A 139 -15.74 7.21 -9.76
C TYR A 139 -14.44 6.93 -10.49
N ARG A 140 -14.24 5.68 -10.95
CA ARG A 140 -13.08 5.32 -11.76
C ARG A 140 -12.98 6.17 -13.03
N ALA A 141 -14.07 6.32 -13.77
CA ALA A 141 -14.09 7.14 -14.98
C ALA A 141 -13.80 8.62 -14.68
N GLU A 142 -14.27 9.13 -13.54
CA GLU A 142 -14.01 10.48 -13.08
C GLU A 142 -12.54 10.70 -12.74
N PHE A 143 -11.95 9.85 -11.90
CA PHE A 143 -10.56 9.99 -11.46
C PHE A 143 -9.56 9.73 -12.59
N VAL A 144 -9.83 8.80 -13.51
CA VAL A 144 -8.99 8.61 -14.71
C VAL A 144 -8.93 9.88 -15.57
N LYS A 145 -10.03 10.63 -15.62
CA LYS A 145 -10.13 11.81 -16.49
C LYS A 145 -9.64 13.09 -15.82
N ASN A 146 -9.97 13.28 -14.55
CA ASN A 146 -9.84 14.56 -13.87
C ASN A 146 -8.93 14.50 -12.64
N ASP A 147 -8.38 13.32 -12.32
CA ASP A 147 -7.60 13.10 -11.10
C ASP A 147 -8.41 13.62 -9.88
N LEU A 148 -7.75 14.17 -8.85
CA LEU A 148 -8.40 14.80 -7.70
C LEU A 148 -9.04 16.17 -8.01
N GLY A 149 -9.01 16.65 -9.25
CA GLY A 149 -9.45 18.01 -9.60
C GLY A 149 -10.91 18.34 -9.28
N ASN A 150 -11.78 17.32 -9.24
CA ASN A 150 -13.20 17.46 -8.88
C ASN A 150 -13.54 16.81 -7.51
N LEU A 151 -12.54 16.39 -6.75
CA LEU A 151 -12.75 15.85 -5.42
C LEU A 151 -12.77 17.00 -4.40
N PHE A 152 -13.94 17.22 -3.79
CA PHE A 152 -14.10 18.20 -2.72
C PHE A 152 -14.33 17.49 -1.39
N VAL A 153 -13.50 17.81 -0.40
CA VAL A 153 -13.69 17.40 0.99
C VAL A 153 -14.30 18.55 1.77
N MET A 154 -15.52 18.35 2.27
CA MET A 154 -16.20 19.32 3.11
C MET A 154 -15.88 19.02 4.57
N PHE A 155 -15.16 19.92 5.24
CA PHE A 155 -14.94 19.83 6.68
C PHE A 155 -16.21 20.25 7.42
N GLY A 156 -16.66 19.45 8.40
CA GLY A 156 -17.73 19.83 9.31
C GLY A 156 -17.35 21.07 10.14
N SER A 157 -18.32 21.67 10.82
CA SER A 157 -18.20 22.95 11.54
C SER A 157 -17.15 23.03 12.67
N ASP A 158 -16.26 22.05 12.82
CA ASP A 158 -15.13 22.08 13.75
C ASP A 158 -13.83 22.46 13.02
N ARG A 159 -13.65 23.77 12.94
CA ARG A 159 -12.41 24.53 13.12
C ARG A 159 -11.10 23.82 12.75
N LEU A 160 -10.61 24.14 11.54
CA LEU A 160 -9.22 24.59 11.42
C LEU A 160 -9.20 26.09 11.72
N SER A 161 -9.11 26.43 13.01
CA SER A 161 -8.61 27.71 13.50
C SER A 161 -7.22 27.50 14.08
#